data_AF-A0A9D6UDS5-F1
#
_entry.id   AF-A0A9D6UDS5-F1
#
_cell.length_a   1.000
_cell.length_b   1.000
_cell.length_c   1.000
_cell.angle_alpha   90.00
_cell.angle_beta   90.00
_cell.angle_gamma   90.00
#
_symmetry.space_group_name_H-M   'P 1'
#
loop_
_entity.id
_entity.type
_entity.pdbx_description
1 polymer ?
#
loop_
_entity_poly.entity_id
_entity_poly.type
_entity_poly.pdbx_seq_one_letter_code
_entity_poly.pdbx_strand_id
1 'polypeptide(L)'
;LEALTIVGRKAEPLWRAARGNLARFDAILTWWRVVDGEIEPVREDESFLQDAAQLLTSEPWDETTWAAWTSDVKTATGRKGKALFHPLRLALTGAESGPELAALLPLIGHAKALARLVGAGA
;
A
#
# COMPACT_ATOMS: atom_id res chain seq x y z
N LEU A 1 11.40 -14.61 10.38
CA LEU A 1 11.11 -13.18 10.56
C LEU A 1 11.26 -12.71 12.00
N GLU A 2 10.99 -13.57 12.99
CA GLU A 2 11.14 -13.26 14.43
C GLU A 2 12.52 -12.73 14.84
N ALA A 3 13.61 -13.23 14.23
CA ALA A 3 14.97 -12.71 14.45
C ALA A 3 15.14 -11.22 14.07
N LEU A 4 14.23 -10.68 13.27
CA LEU A 4 14.14 -9.27 12.91
C LEU A 4 13.04 -8.54 13.70
N THR A 5 12.53 -9.15 14.78
CA THR A 5 11.40 -8.66 15.59
C THR A 5 10.07 -8.48 14.84
N ILE A 6 9.97 -9.01 13.62
CA ILE A 6 8.73 -9.05 12.86
C ILE A 6 7.93 -10.27 13.33
N VAL A 7 6.87 -10.00 14.09
CA VAL A 7 6.03 -11.00 14.77
C VAL A 7 4.54 -10.66 14.58
N GLY A 8 3.65 -11.59 14.96
CA GLY A 8 2.22 -11.38 14.94
C GLY A 8 1.54 -11.74 13.62
N ARG A 9 0.23 -11.47 13.54
CA ARG A 9 -0.67 -12.01 12.50
C ARG A 9 -0.34 -11.56 11.07
N LYS A 10 0.38 -10.44 10.92
CA LYS A 10 0.79 -9.89 9.61
C LYS A 10 2.14 -10.42 9.12
N ALA A 11 2.95 -11.08 9.97
CA ALA A 11 4.31 -11.48 9.63
C ALA A 11 4.38 -12.50 8.48
N GLU A 12 3.64 -13.61 8.58
CA GLU A 12 3.60 -14.64 7.53
C GLU A 12 2.95 -14.13 6.23
N PRO A 13 1.79 -13.42 6.26
CA PRO A 13 1.25 -12.77 5.07
C PRO A 13 2.24 -11.81 4.39
N LEU A 14 2.96 -10.98 5.17
CA LEU A 14 3.98 -10.09 4.64
C LEU A 14 5.11 -10.88 3.97
N TRP A 15 5.60 -11.95 4.59
CA TRP A 15 6.64 -12.79 4.00
C TRP A 15 6.19 -13.34 2.64
N ARG A 16 4.96 -13.87 2.56
CA ARG A 16 4.41 -14.40 1.31
C ARG A 16 4.31 -13.33 0.22
N ALA A 17 3.83 -12.14 0.57
CA ALA A 17 3.70 -11.02 -0.36
C ALA A 17 5.06 -10.53 -0.88
N ALA A 18 6.06 -10.45 0.00
CA ALA A 18 7.30 -9.75 -0.31
C ALA A 18 8.44 -10.66 -0.79
N ARG A 19 8.54 -11.92 -0.34
CA ARG A 19 9.75 -12.77 -0.52
C ARG A 19 10.24 -12.90 -1.96
N GLY A 20 9.33 -12.90 -2.95
CA GLY A 20 9.69 -13.01 -4.37
C GLY A 20 10.26 -11.73 -4.97
N ASN A 21 10.10 -10.59 -4.29
CA ASN A 21 10.50 -9.25 -4.73
C ASN A 21 11.70 -8.69 -3.95
N LEU A 22 12.29 -9.47 -3.03
CA LEU A 22 13.40 -9.02 -2.20
C LEU A 22 14.75 -9.30 -2.90
N ALA A 23 15.54 -8.25 -3.12
CA ALA A 23 16.94 -8.41 -3.54
C ALA A 23 17.83 -8.91 -2.38
N ARG A 24 17.48 -8.57 -1.15
CA ARG A 24 18.16 -8.98 0.09
C ARG A 24 17.12 -9.27 1.16
N PHE A 25 17.42 -10.22 2.05
CA PHE A 25 16.50 -10.61 3.11
C PHE A 25 16.13 -9.46 4.05
N ASP A 26 17.08 -8.58 4.37
CA ASP A 26 16.88 -7.41 5.25
C ASP A 26 15.90 -6.37 4.68
N ALA A 27 15.68 -6.35 3.36
CA ALA A 27 14.68 -5.47 2.73
C ALA A 27 13.24 -5.74 3.21
N ILE A 28 12.97 -6.89 3.85
CA ILE A 28 11.67 -7.15 4.50
C ILE A 28 11.36 -6.15 5.62
N LEU A 29 12.38 -5.56 6.26
CA LEU A 29 12.20 -4.53 7.29
C LEU A 29 11.53 -3.27 6.72
N THR A 30 11.89 -2.88 5.49
CA THR A 30 11.24 -1.77 4.80
C THR A 30 9.75 -2.04 4.61
N TRP A 31 9.40 -3.24 4.15
CA TRP A 31 8.00 -3.62 3.93
C TRP A 31 7.23 -3.85 5.23
N TRP A 32 7.91 -4.25 6.30
CA TRP A 32 7.31 -4.27 7.63
C TRP A 32 6.95 -2.86 8.10
N ARG A 33 7.80 -1.85 7.85
CA ARG A 33 7.46 -0.44 8.13
C ARG A 33 6.27 0.02 7.31
N VAL A 34 6.19 -0.36 6.02
CA VAL A 34 5.02 -0.05 5.18
C VAL A 34 3.74 -0.66 5.76
N VAL A 35 3.79 -1.89 6.25
CA VAL A 35 2.60 -2.64 6.72
C VAL A 35 2.18 -2.30 8.15
N ASP A 36 3.14 -2.18 9.07
CA ASP A 36 2.86 -2.08 10.51
C ASP A 36 3.64 -0.97 11.24
N GLY A 37 4.56 -0.29 10.57
CA GLY A 37 5.25 0.88 11.11
C GLY A 37 4.81 2.19 10.44
N GLU A 38 5.73 3.17 10.53
CA GLU A 38 5.61 4.49 9.90
C GLU A 38 6.56 4.65 8.71
N ILE A 39 6.06 5.35 7.69
CA ILE A 39 6.76 5.71 6.46
C ILE A 39 6.47 7.17 6.12
N GLU A 40 7.38 7.80 5.40
CA GLU A 40 7.10 9.06 4.72
C GLU A 40 6.45 8.76 3.35
N PRO A 41 5.16 9.04 3.14
CA PRO A 41 4.51 8.82 1.86
C PRO A 41 4.99 9.85 0.83
N VAL A 42 5.22 9.42 -0.42
CA VAL A 42 5.54 10.34 -1.52
C VAL A 42 4.25 10.69 -2.26
N ARG A 43 3.91 11.98 -2.30
CA ARG A 43 2.65 12.48 -2.86
C ARG A 43 2.93 13.39 -4.06
N GLU A 44 2.72 12.87 -5.26
CA GLU A 44 2.99 13.60 -6.50
C GLU A 44 1.75 14.30 -7.10
N ASP A 45 0.54 13.91 -6.67
CA ASP A 45 -0.71 14.37 -7.26
C ASP A 45 -1.83 14.43 -6.21
N GLU A 46 -1.89 15.53 -5.47
CA GLU A 46 -2.79 15.66 -4.31
C GLU A 46 -4.26 15.52 -4.68
N SER A 47 -4.70 16.10 -5.81
CA SER A 47 -6.10 16.02 -6.22
C SER A 47 -6.50 14.59 -6.57
N PHE A 48 -5.66 13.87 -7.33
CA PHE A 48 -5.89 12.47 -7.63
C PHE A 48 -5.88 11.58 -6.37
N LEU A 49 -4.96 11.83 -5.44
CA LEU A 49 -4.90 11.09 -4.19
C LEU A 49 -6.12 11.36 -3.29
N GLN A 50 -6.65 12.58 -3.32
CA GLN A 50 -7.90 12.94 -2.65
C GLN A 50 -9.10 12.17 -3.25
N ASP A 51 -9.21 12.11 -4.58
CA ASP A 51 -10.24 11.33 -5.26
C ASP A 51 -10.12 9.84 -4.92
N ALA A 52 -8.89 9.32 -4.92
CA ALA A 52 -8.62 7.92 -4.57
C ALA A 52 -8.97 7.61 -3.10
N ALA A 53 -8.70 8.54 -2.18
CA ALA A 53 -9.06 8.43 -0.77
C ALA A 53 -10.57 8.38 -0.56
N GLN A 54 -11.35 9.18 -1.29
CA GLN A 54 -12.81 9.19 -1.20
C GLN A 54 -13.46 7.87 -1.64
N LEU A 55 -12.80 7.15 -2.55
CA LEU A 55 -13.27 5.88 -3.09
C LEU A 55 -12.76 4.67 -2.31
N LEU A 56 -11.89 4.87 -1.32
CA LEU A 56 -11.35 3.80 -0.51
C LEU A 56 -12.44 3.25 0.42
N THR A 57 -12.80 1.97 0.24
CA THR A 57 -13.89 1.34 1.00
C THR A 57 -13.48 0.96 2.40
N SER A 58 -14.42 0.93 3.35
CA SER A 58 -14.17 0.44 4.70
C SER A 58 -13.83 -1.06 4.71
N GLU A 59 -13.09 -1.49 5.73
CA GLU A 59 -12.83 -2.91 6.01
C GLU A 59 -14.12 -3.72 6.25
N PRO A 60 -14.12 -5.06 6.08
CA PRO A 60 -12.96 -5.94 5.90
C PRO A 60 -12.37 -5.94 4.48
N TRP A 61 -11.05 -6.12 4.40
CA TRP A 61 -10.31 -6.17 3.14
C TRP A 61 -9.66 -7.53 2.89
N ASP A 62 -9.49 -7.84 1.62
CA ASP A 62 -8.84 -9.04 1.10
C ASP A 62 -8.06 -8.73 -0.20
N GLU A 63 -7.52 -9.75 -0.84
CA GLU A 63 -6.72 -9.62 -2.08
C GLU A 63 -7.51 -9.03 -3.26
N THR A 64 -8.84 -9.04 -3.22
CA THR A 64 -9.71 -8.47 -4.27
C THR A 64 -9.93 -6.96 -4.10
N THR A 65 -9.69 -6.44 -2.90
CA THR A 65 -9.96 -5.03 -2.53
C THR A 65 -9.20 -4.06 -3.44
N TRP A 66 -7.93 -4.34 -3.74
CA TRP A 66 -7.13 -3.49 -4.62
C TRP A 66 -7.72 -3.38 -6.03
N ALA A 67 -8.18 -4.50 -6.59
CA ALA A 67 -8.74 -4.52 -7.94
C ALA A 67 -10.07 -3.76 -8.00
N ALA A 68 -10.94 -3.97 -7.01
CA ALA A 68 -12.21 -3.25 -6.90
C ALA A 68 -11.98 -1.74 -6.76
N TRP A 69 -11.20 -1.33 -5.76
CA TRP A 69 -10.91 0.08 -5.50
C TRP A 69 -10.24 0.78 -6.69
N THR A 70 -9.20 0.19 -7.28
CA THR A 70 -8.53 0.82 -8.43
C THR A 70 -9.40 0.86 -9.69
N SER A 71 -10.37 -0.04 -9.82
CA SER A 71 -11.39 0.03 -10.87
C SER A 71 -12.33 1.22 -10.68
N ASP A 72 -12.76 1.48 -9.44
CA ASP A 72 -13.60 2.64 -9.11
C ASP A 72 -12.83 3.95 -9.32
N VAL A 73 -11.58 4.02 -8.85
CA VAL A 73 -10.68 5.16 -9.06
C VAL A 73 -10.47 5.43 -10.55
N LYS A 74 -10.24 4.38 -11.34
CA LYS A 74 -10.10 4.48 -12.80
C LYS A 74 -11.38 5.02 -13.45
N THR A 75 -12.55 4.57 -12.99
CA THR A 75 -13.85 5.02 -13.52
C THR A 75 -14.09 6.50 -13.20
N ALA A 76 -13.81 6.92 -11.97
CA ALA A 76 -14.01 8.30 -11.53
C ALA A 76 -13.04 9.30 -12.17
N THR A 77 -11.76 8.91 -12.32
CA THR A 77 -10.68 9.82 -12.73
C THR A 77 -10.29 9.70 -14.20
N GLY A 78 -10.70 8.62 -14.87
CA GLY A 78 -10.27 8.27 -16.22
C GLY A 78 -8.81 7.81 -16.34
N ARG A 79 -8.04 7.78 -15.25
CA ARG A 79 -6.60 7.43 -15.26
C ARG A 79 -6.36 5.95 -15.48
N LYS A 80 -5.27 5.62 -16.19
CA LYS A 80 -4.89 4.24 -16.55
C LYS A 80 -3.37 4.07 -16.54
N GLY A 81 -2.91 2.82 -16.47
CA GLY A 81 -1.49 2.49 -16.55
C GLY A 81 -0.66 3.19 -15.48
N LYS A 82 0.48 3.77 -15.89
CA LYS A 82 1.39 4.48 -14.96
C LYS A 82 0.70 5.63 -14.22
N ALA A 83 -0.16 6.40 -14.90
CA ALA A 83 -0.85 7.55 -14.30
C ALA A 83 -1.85 7.16 -13.20
N LEU A 84 -2.33 5.91 -13.19
CA LEU A 84 -3.19 5.36 -12.13
C LEU A 84 -2.35 4.76 -11.00
N PHE A 85 -1.41 3.88 -11.34
CA PHE A 85 -0.76 3.03 -10.33
C PHE A 85 0.49 3.66 -9.68
N HIS A 86 1.22 4.52 -10.40
CA HIS A 86 2.45 5.09 -9.86
C HIS A 86 2.21 6.05 -8.68
N PRO A 87 1.27 7.01 -8.75
CA PRO A 87 1.01 7.89 -7.61
C PRO A 87 0.42 7.12 -6.42
N LEU A 88 -0.42 6.11 -6.66
CA LEU A 88 -0.95 5.26 -5.58
C LEU A 88 0.16 4.46 -4.88
N ARG A 89 1.11 3.91 -5.64
CA ARG A 89 2.25 3.19 -5.07
C ARG A 89 3.08 4.09 -4.18
N LEU A 90 3.45 5.26 -4.70
CA LEU A 90 4.26 6.24 -3.98
C LEU A 90 3.56 6.71 -2.70
N ALA A 91 2.26 6.98 -2.76
CA ALA A 91 1.51 7.38 -1.58
C ALA A 91 1.41 6.25 -0.55
N LEU A 92 1.10 5.02 -0.96
CA LEU A 92 0.87 3.91 -0.04
C LEU A 92 2.16 3.33 0.56
N THR A 93 3.28 3.38 -0.16
CA THR A 93 4.52 2.68 0.22
C THR A 93 5.77 3.54 0.25
N GLY A 94 5.75 4.77 -0.29
CA GLY A 94 6.94 5.63 -0.38
C GLY A 94 8.04 5.10 -1.31
N ALA A 95 7.74 4.13 -2.18
CA ALA A 95 8.73 3.43 -2.99
C ALA A 95 8.24 3.26 -4.42
N GLU A 96 9.12 3.43 -5.42
CA GLU A 96 8.76 3.29 -6.84
C GLU A 96 8.49 1.84 -7.28
N SER A 97 9.05 0.87 -6.55
CA SER A 97 8.95 -0.55 -6.85
C SER A 97 8.81 -1.38 -5.57
N GLY A 98 8.47 -2.66 -5.70
CA GLY A 98 8.34 -3.56 -4.56
C GLY A 98 7.26 -4.63 -4.76
N PRO A 99 6.80 -5.26 -3.67
CA PRO A 99 5.74 -6.25 -3.68
C PRO A 99 4.46 -5.74 -4.32
N GLU A 100 3.60 -6.71 -4.67
CA GLU A 100 2.30 -6.46 -5.25
C GLU A 100 1.40 -5.68 -4.27
N LEU A 101 0.84 -4.57 -4.75
CA LEU A 101 -0.01 -3.70 -3.92
C LEU A 101 -1.31 -4.39 -3.51
N ALA A 102 -1.81 -5.33 -4.32
CA ALA A 102 -2.97 -6.15 -3.97
C ALA A 102 -2.75 -6.99 -2.70
N ALA A 103 -1.52 -7.45 -2.47
CA ALA A 103 -1.17 -8.19 -1.27
C ALA A 103 -0.78 -7.27 -0.10
N LEU A 104 -0.23 -6.09 -0.38
CA LEU A 104 0.16 -5.13 0.67
C LEU A 104 -1.02 -4.34 1.25
N LEU A 105 -1.98 -3.91 0.42
CA LEU A 105 -3.07 -3.03 0.86
C LEU A 105 -3.86 -3.60 2.05
N PRO A 106 -4.29 -4.89 2.07
CA PRO A 106 -4.96 -5.48 3.23
C PRO A 106 -4.09 -5.53 4.48
N LEU A 107 -2.77 -5.61 4.33
CA LEU A 107 -1.83 -5.64 5.45
C LEU A 107 -1.58 -4.24 6.03
N ILE A 108 -1.52 -3.22 5.17
CA ILE A 108 -1.45 -1.80 5.57
C ILE A 108 -2.68 -1.43 6.40
N GLY A 109 -3.86 -1.86 5.95
CA GLY A 109 -5.15 -1.57 6.59
C GLY A 109 -5.71 -0.19 6.25
N HIS A 110 -7.01 -0.02 6.46
CA HIS A 110 -7.75 1.15 5.98
C HIS A 110 -7.24 2.46 6.58
N ALA A 111 -7.05 2.53 7.89
CA ALA A 111 -6.65 3.76 8.57
C ALA A 111 -5.33 4.33 8.04
N LYS A 112 -4.29 3.48 7.91
CA LYS A 112 -2.97 3.90 7.41
C LYS A 112 -3.00 4.23 5.92
N ALA A 113 -3.68 3.42 5.11
CA ALA A 113 -3.83 3.69 3.69
C ALA A 113 -4.51 5.05 3.46
N LEU A 114 -5.62 5.31 4.17
CA LEU A 114 -6.34 6.57 4.09
C LEU A 114 -5.48 7.75 4.54
N ALA A 115 -4.81 7.66 5.70
CA ALA A 115 -3.92 8.70 6.22
C ALA A 115 -2.83 9.10 5.18
N ARG A 116 -2.19 8.09 4.58
CA ARG A 116 -1.18 8.29 3.53
C ARG A 116 -1.75 8.94 2.26
N LEU A 117 -2.97 8.55 1.86
CA LEU A 117 -3.65 9.12 0.69
C LEU A 117 -4.17 10.54 0.93
N VAL A 118 -4.47 10.95 2.16
CA VAL A 118 -4.92 12.33 2.46
C VAL A 118 -3.79 13.24 2.98
N GLY A 119 -2.63 12.68 3.33
CA GLY A 119 -1.48 13.45 3.85
C GLY A 119 -1.65 13.87 5.31
N ALA A 120 -2.59 13.27 6.04
CA ALA A 120 -2.65 13.41 7.49
C ALA A 120 -1.55 12.51 8.06
N GLY A 121 -0.66 13.08 8.87
CA GLY A 121 0.51 12.39 9.44
C GLY A 121 0.17 10.97 9.88
N ALA A 122 0.91 10.01 9.33
CA ALA A 122 0.78 8.59 9.62
C ALA A 122 1.19 8.29 11.07
#